data_AF-A0A7Y4R8K1-F1
#
_entry.id   AF-A0A7Y4R8K1-F1
#
_cell.length_a   1.000
_cell.length_b   1.000
_cell.length_c   1.000
_cell.angle_alpha   90.00
_cell.angle_beta   90.00
_cell.angle_gamma   90.00
#
_symmetry.space_group_name_H-M   'P 1'
#
loop_
_entity.id
_entity.type
_entity.pdbx_description
1 polymer ?
#
loop_
_entity_poly.entity_id
_entity_poly.type
_entity_poly.pdbx_seq_one_letter_code
_entity_poly.pdbx_strand_id
1 'polypeptide(L)' 'MARRRTKGTMTELLRQALAECESVSAVARATGLKRQSLMKFMRGEQSLRLDLADRVAQHFALVTFRQQKGNRQ' A
#
# COMPACT_ATOMS: atom_id res chain seq x y z
N MET A 1 23.28 -1.81 6.17
CA MET A 1 22.52 -0.60 6.51
C MET A 1 21.15 -1.01 7.04
N ALA A 2 20.75 -0.58 8.23
CA ALA A 2 19.45 -0.96 8.80
C ALA A 2 18.32 -0.30 7.98
N ARG A 3 17.41 -1.12 7.43
CA ARG A 3 16.27 -0.64 6.64
C ARG A 3 15.38 0.21 7.55
N ARG A 4 15.27 1.52 7.27
CA ARG A 4 14.39 2.44 8.03
C ARG A 4 12.95 1.93 7.92
N ARG A 5 12.33 1.59 9.06
CA ARG A 5 10.91 1.22 9.11
C ARG A 5 10.08 2.48 8.92
N THR A 6 9.44 2.64 7.74
CA THR A 6 8.45 3.69 7.52
C THR A 6 7.24 3.40 8.42
N LYS A 7 6.93 4.34 9.32
CA LYS A 7 5.75 4.26 10.18
C LYS A 7 4.55 4.81 9.40
N GLY A 8 3.42 4.11 9.45
CA GLY A 8 2.19 4.51 8.79
C GLY A 8 1.14 3.39 8.87
N THR A 9 -0.11 3.75 8.60
CA THR A 9 -1.21 2.82 8.35
C THR A 9 -0.99 2.06 7.04
N MET A 10 -1.67 0.92 6.87
CA MET A 10 -1.64 0.15 5.61
C MET A 10 -1.97 1.05 4.41
N THR A 11 -3.00 1.89 4.53
CA THR A 11 -3.44 2.80 3.48
C THR A 11 -2.35 3.78 3.08
N GLU A 12 -1.68 4.41 4.04
CA GLU A 12 -0.61 5.37 3.77
C GLU A 12 0.58 4.69 3.07
N LEU A 13 0.99 3.53 3.55
CA LEU A 13 2.09 2.76 2.96
C LEU A 13 1.77 2.35 1.50
N LEU A 14 0.55 1.89 1.24
CA LEU A 14 0.12 1.53 -0.11
C LEU A 14 0.06 2.75 -1.05
N ARG A 15 -0.45 3.89 -0.57
CA ARG A 15 -0.48 5.14 -1.36
C ARG A 15 0.92 5.65 -1.66
N GLN A 16 1.81 5.61 -0.67
CA GLN A 16 3.20 6.00 -0.84
C GLN A 16 3.91 5.10 -1.86
N ALA A 17 3.75 3.77 -1.75
CA ALA A 17 4.34 2.84 -2.72
C ALA A 17 3.84 3.08 -4.16
N LEU A 18 2.55 3.40 -4.33
CA LEU A 18 1.99 3.77 -5.63
C LEU A 18 2.51 5.13 -6.14
N ALA A 19 2.77 6.08 -5.26
CA ALA A 19 3.29 7.40 -5.63
C ALA A 19 4.78 7.34 -6.00
N GLU A 20 5.55 6.45 -5.37
CA GLU A 20 6.98 6.25 -5.60
C GLU A 20 7.28 5.30 -6.77
N CYS A 21 6.28 4.58 -7.29
CA CYS A 21 6.50 3.66 -8.40
C CYS A 21 6.74 4.39 -9.73
N GLU A 22 7.57 3.81 -10.58
CA GLU A 22 7.89 4.38 -11.90
C GLU A 22 6.67 4.45 -12.83
N SER A 23 5.73 3.50 -12.69
CA SER A 23 4.55 3.44 -13.56
C SER A 23 3.35 2.75 -12.91
N VAL A 24 2.33 3.54 -12.58
CA VAL A 24 1.01 3.03 -12.11
C VAL A 24 0.36 2.11 -13.15
N SER A 25 0.66 2.31 -14.44
CA SER A 25 0.19 1.43 -15.51
C SER A 25 0.81 0.03 -15.45
N ALA A 26 2.09 -0.07 -15.07
CA ALA A 26 2.76 -1.36 -14.88
C ALA A 26 2.19 -2.11 -13.66
N VAL A 27 1.99 -1.39 -12.55
CA VAL A 27 1.36 -1.93 -11.34
C VAL A 27 -0.05 -2.43 -11.62
N ALA A 28 -0.84 -1.69 -12.39
CA ALA A 28 -2.18 -2.09 -12.80
C ALA A 28 -2.19 -3.46 -13.51
N ARG A 29 -1.26 -3.66 -14.47
CA ARG A 29 -1.11 -4.94 -15.18
C ARG A 29 -0.66 -6.07 -14.25
N ALA A 30 0.34 -5.82 -13.42
CA ALA A 30 0.91 -6.82 -12.53
C ALA A 30 -0.08 -7.29 -11.44
N THR A 31 -0.92 -6.38 -10.95
CA THR A 31 -1.88 -6.66 -9.87
C THR A 31 -3.27 -7.06 -10.38
N GLY A 32 -3.53 -6.88 -11.67
CA GLY A 32 -4.84 -7.07 -12.29
C GLY A 32 -5.88 -6.00 -11.91
N LEU A 33 -5.44 -4.87 -11.35
CA LEU A 33 -6.32 -3.75 -10.98
C LEU A 33 -6.45 -2.74 -12.13
N LYS A 34 -7.57 -2.03 -12.19
CA LYS A 34 -7.73 -0.91 -13.13
C LYS A 34 -6.82 0.24 -12.72
N ARG A 35 -6.06 0.79 -13.68
CA ARG A 35 -5.20 1.98 -13.47
C ARG A 35 -5.98 3.14 -12.85
N GLN A 36 -7.18 3.43 -13.35
CA GLN A 36 -8.03 4.48 -12.79
C GLN A 36 -8.35 4.23 -11.32
N SER A 37 -8.58 2.98 -10.94
CA SER A 37 -8.86 2.63 -9.55
C SER A 37 -7.66 2.90 -8.65
N LEU A 38 -6.46 2.50 -9.08
CA LEU A 38 -5.21 2.77 -8.38
C LEU A 38 -4.95 4.27 -8.23
N MET A 39 -5.17 5.06 -9.29
CA MET A 39 -4.96 6.52 -9.24
C MET A 39 -5.91 7.22 -8.28
N LYS A 40 -7.21 6.88 -8.31
CA LYS A 40 -8.20 7.43 -7.38
C LYS A 40 -7.89 7.03 -5.93
N PHE A 41 -7.44 5.78 -5.70
CA PHE A 41 -7.01 5.33 -4.38
C PHE A 41 -5.78 6.11 -3.89
N MET A 42 -4.78 6.29 -4.76
CA MET A 42 -3.57 7.06 -4.50
C MET A 42 -3.88 8.51 -4.09
N ARG A 43 -4.85 9.16 -4.76
CA ARG A 43 -5.32 10.51 -4.43
C ARG A 43 -6.28 10.59 -3.24
N GLY A 44 -6.71 9.45 -2.70
CA GLY A 44 -7.65 9.38 -1.59
C GLY A 44 -9.11 9.62 -1.94
N GLU A 45 -9.46 9.57 -3.22
CA GLU A 45 -10.82 9.69 -3.74
C GLU A 45 -11.63 8.39 -3.57
N GLN A 46 -10.94 7.26 -3.35
CA GLN A 46 -11.60 5.99 -3.04
C GLN A 46 -10.77 5.11 -2.10
N SER A 47 -11.42 4.10 -1.54
CA SER A 47 -10.78 2.99 -0.83
C SER A 47 -10.60 1.78 -1.74
N LEU A 48 -9.65 0.91 -1.42
CA LEU A 48 -9.55 -0.42 -2.03
C LEU A 48 -10.20 -1.45 -1.12
N ARG A 49 -10.83 -2.46 -1.72
CA ARG A 49 -11.20 -3.67 -0.99
C ARG A 49 -9.93 -4.36 -0.48
N LEU A 50 -10.00 -5.00 0.68
CA LEU A 50 -8.84 -5.61 1.32
C LEU A 50 -8.14 -6.64 0.41
N ASP A 51 -8.90 -7.46 -0.30
CA ASP A 51 -8.35 -8.45 -1.25
C ASP A 51 -7.55 -7.82 -2.40
N LEU A 52 -7.94 -6.62 -2.82
CA LEU A 52 -7.22 -5.85 -3.84
C LEU A 52 -6.02 -5.12 -3.25
N ALA A 53 -6.14 -4.62 -2.02
CA ALA A 53 -5.03 -4.03 -1.29
C ALA A 53 -3.90 -5.04 -1.04
N ASP A 54 -4.24 -6.30 -0.75
CA ASP A 54 -3.28 -7.39 -0.58
C ASP A 54 -2.47 -7.67 -1.85
N ARG A 55 -3.09 -7.61 -3.03
CA ARG A 55 -2.38 -7.76 -4.31
C ARG A 55 -1.37 -6.63 -4.54
N VAL A 56 -1.74 -5.41 -4.19
CA VAL A 56 -0.85 -4.26 -4.28
C VAL A 56 0.28 -4.39 -3.26
N ALA A 57 -0.03 -4.79 -2.01
CA ALA A 57 0.98 -5.05 -0.98
C ALA A 57 1.97 -6.12 -1.42
N GLN A 58 1.49 -7.23 -1.99
CA GLN A 58 2.32 -8.32 -2.49
C GLN A 58 3.25 -7.86 -3.63
N HIS A 59 2.74 -7.07 -4.57
CA HIS A 59 3.54 -6.51 -5.66
C HIS A 59 4.72 -5.66 -5.16
N PHE A 60 4.51 -4.88 -4.10
CA PHE A 60 5.55 -4.04 -3.50
C PHE A 60 6.32 -4.71 -2.35
N ALA A 61 6.07 -6.00 -2.09
CA ALA A 61 6.62 -6.75 -0.95
C ALA A 61 6.43 -6.03 0.40
N LEU A 62 5.27 -5.42 0.59
CA LEU A 62 4.89 -4.73 1.82
C LEU A 62 4.38 -5.73 2.85
N VAL A 63 4.76 -5.50 4.10
CA VAL A 63 4.34 -6.30 5.26
C VAL A 63 3.89 -5.37 6.38
N THR A 64 2.75 -5.67 6.97
CA THR A 64 2.25 -4.96 8.16
C THR A 64 2.34 -5.84 9.39
N PHE A 65 2.74 -5.24 10.50
CA PHE A 65 2.86 -5.91 11.79
C PHE A 65 1.87 -5.30 12.76
N ARG A 66 1.23 -6.14 13.58
CA ARG A 66 0.46 -5.66 14.72
C ARG A 66 1.41 -4.98 15.70
N GLN A 67 1.21 -3.68 15.91
CA GLN A 67 1.89 -2.97 16.99
C GLN A 67 1.22 -3.40 18.30
N GLN A 68 1.97 -4.04 19.21
CA GLN A 68 1.51 -4.23 20.58
C GLN A 68 1.47 -2.84 21.23
N LYS A 69 0.27 -2.34 21.54
CA LYS A 69 0.13 -1.23 22.46
C LYS A 69 0.54 -1.76 23.84
N GLY A 70 1.63 -1.25 24.40
CA GLY A 70 2.03 -1.60 25.76
C GLY A 70 0.90 -1.26 26.71
N ASN A 71 0.30 -2.28 27.33
CA ASN A 71 -0.55 -2.10 28.50
C ASN A 71 0.35 -1.66 29.64
N ARG A 72 0.61 -0.35 29.75
CA ARG A 72 0.98 0.24 31.03
C ARG A 72 -0.33 0.45 31.78
N GLN A 73 -0.73 -0.59 32.51
CA GLN A 73 -1.56 -0.39 33.72
C GLN A 73 -0.67 0.20 34.80
#